data_AF-A0A3M1M0Y9-F1
#
_entry.id   AF-A0A3M1M0Y9-F1
#
_cell.length_a   1.000
_cell.length_b   1.000
_cell.length_c   1.000
_cell.angle_alpha   90.00
_cell.angle_beta   90.00
_cell.angle_gamma   90.00
#
_symmetry.space_group_name_H-M   'P 1'
#
loop_
_entity.id
_entity.type
_entity.pdbx_description
1 polymer ?
#
loop_
_entity_poly.entity_id
_entity_poly.type
_entity_poly.pdbx_seq_one_letter_code
_entity_poly.pdbx_strand_id
1 'polypeptide(L)'
;YIETIIEAANATHGDIYVFAGTKNTASVLVPTPPETTQRPFELVTTTPTASNPSGLEVRFKGNTEARTVQTGDASAEQVSTTADKIFGAGGTALFDTLIALYNALAYNPDGTPRADGQIPSADQLEKVSSLVTQIADASTTVNATTAQLGIRTNRMASLQSQLQEDITRHREFLSRLTDTDVAQATMQLQRDQIAYEYSLKVASRLLNLSLFDFLR
;
A
#
# COMPACT_ATOMS: atom_id res chain seq x y z
N TYR A 1 -12.88 12.79 -9.51
CA TYR A 1 -11.89 11.72 -9.81
C TYR A 1 -10.73 11.70 -8.83
N ILE A 2 -10.09 12.83 -8.50
CA ILE A 2 -8.99 12.83 -7.51
C ILE A 2 -9.43 12.28 -6.14
N GLU A 3 -10.62 12.65 -5.67
CA GLU A 3 -11.21 12.10 -4.44
C GLU A 3 -11.34 10.57 -4.49
N THR A 4 -11.77 10.00 -5.60
CA THR A 4 -11.88 8.55 -5.78
C THR A 4 -10.52 7.86 -5.66
N ILE A 5 -9.46 8.46 -6.19
CA ILE A 5 -8.09 7.93 -6.06
C ILE A 5 -7.61 8.05 -4.62
N ILE A 6 -7.94 9.15 -3.93
CA ILE A 6 -7.64 9.34 -2.50
C ILE A 6 -8.37 8.30 -1.64
N GLU A 7 -9.64 8.00 -1.96
CA GLU A 7 -10.39 6.93 -1.29
C GLU A 7 -9.68 5.57 -1.45
N ALA A 8 -9.26 5.23 -2.68
CA ALA A 8 -8.49 4.02 -2.94
C ALA A 8 -7.12 4.00 -2.24
N ALA A 9 -6.42 5.14 -2.20
CA ALA A 9 -5.14 5.28 -1.50
C ALA A 9 -5.29 5.16 0.03
N ASN A 10 -6.49 5.39 0.55
CA ASN A 10 -6.84 5.19 1.95
C ASN A 10 -7.48 3.82 2.23
N ALA A 11 -7.31 2.84 1.33
CA ALA A 11 -7.83 1.49 1.54
C ALA A 11 -7.32 0.88 2.86
N THR A 12 -8.22 0.17 3.54
CA THR A 12 -7.98 -0.46 4.83
C THR A 12 -8.20 -1.97 4.77
N HIS A 13 -7.41 -2.72 5.53
CA HIS A 13 -7.71 -4.09 5.90
C HIS A 13 -7.73 -4.21 7.43
N GLY A 14 -8.90 -4.47 7.99
CA GLY A 14 -9.14 -4.25 9.43
C GLY A 14 -8.86 -2.79 9.78
N ASP A 15 -8.09 -2.55 10.83
CA ASP A 15 -7.73 -1.20 11.29
C ASP A 15 -6.46 -0.64 10.62
N ILE A 16 -5.93 -1.34 9.62
CA ILE A 16 -4.64 -1.03 8.99
C ILE A 16 -4.83 -0.44 7.60
N TYR A 17 -4.27 0.74 7.36
CA TYR A 17 -4.11 1.35 6.05
C TYR A 17 -3.01 0.64 5.24
N VAL A 18 -3.37 0.13 4.06
CA VAL A 18 -2.48 -0.78 3.31
C VAL A 18 -1.26 -0.07 2.71
N PHE A 19 -1.41 1.21 2.35
CA PHE A 19 -0.37 2.02 1.68
C PHE A 19 0.37 3.02 2.59
N ALA A 20 0.10 3.00 3.90
CA ALA A 20 0.64 3.99 4.84
C ALA A 20 1.96 3.56 5.53
N GLY A 21 2.63 2.54 5.00
CA GLY A 21 3.90 2.03 5.52
C GLY A 21 3.77 1.42 6.92
N THR A 22 4.63 1.84 7.85
CA THR A 22 4.59 1.47 9.27
C THR A 22 3.69 2.39 10.10
N LYS A 23 3.40 3.61 9.63
CA LYS A 23 2.42 4.55 10.22
C LYS A 23 1.00 4.29 9.71
N ASN A 24 0.47 3.11 10.03
CA ASN A 24 -0.65 2.55 9.28
C ASN A 24 -1.96 2.37 10.04
N THR A 25 -2.13 2.99 11.20
CA THR A 25 -3.43 3.01 11.91
C THR A 25 -3.86 4.44 12.13
N ALA A 26 -5.17 4.69 12.25
CA ALA A 26 -5.69 6.03 12.52
C ALA A 26 -5.06 6.65 13.78
N SER A 27 -4.81 5.84 14.82
CA SER A 27 -4.26 6.29 16.10
C SER A 27 -2.87 6.93 16.02
N VAL A 28 -2.05 6.54 15.04
CA VAL A 28 -0.68 7.07 14.86
C VAL A 28 -0.61 8.21 13.83
N LEU A 29 -1.72 8.50 13.16
CA LEU A 29 -1.84 9.57 12.19
C LEU A 29 -2.37 10.82 12.90
N VAL A 30 -1.48 11.77 13.13
CA VAL A 30 -1.78 13.04 13.81
C VAL A 30 -2.00 14.12 12.75
N PRO A 31 -3.24 14.60 12.54
CA PRO A 31 -3.50 15.67 11.59
C PRO A 31 -2.91 16.99 12.08
N THR A 32 -2.31 17.74 11.17
CA THR A 32 -1.82 19.10 11.37
C THR A 32 -2.58 20.05 10.44
N PRO A 33 -3.15 21.18 10.92
CA PRO A 33 -3.90 22.09 10.07
C PRO A 33 -3.12 22.45 8.80
N PRO A 34 -3.74 22.39 7.61
CA PRO A 34 -5.19 22.30 7.35
C PRO A 34 -5.80 20.88 7.35
N GLU A 35 -5.04 19.83 7.69
CA GLU A 35 -5.55 18.46 7.79
C GLU A 35 -6.55 18.33 8.93
N THR A 36 -7.57 17.50 8.74
CA THR A 36 -8.69 17.31 9.68
C THR A 36 -8.96 15.85 9.99
N THR A 37 -8.44 14.92 9.19
CA THR A 37 -8.74 13.49 9.30
C THR A 37 -7.54 12.68 9.76
N GLN A 38 -7.80 11.53 10.39
CA GLN A 38 -6.76 10.53 10.70
C GLN A 38 -6.54 9.52 9.56
N ARG A 39 -6.79 9.95 8.32
CA ARG A 39 -6.55 9.14 7.11
C ARG A 39 -5.15 9.41 6.57
N PRO A 40 -4.45 8.44 5.97
CA PRO A 40 -3.12 8.65 5.40
C PRO A 40 -3.08 9.75 4.36
N PHE A 41 -4.03 9.74 3.42
CA PHE A 41 -4.15 10.72 2.35
C PHE A 41 -5.35 11.63 2.61
N GLU A 42 -5.15 12.93 2.51
CA GLU A 42 -6.23 13.92 2.65
C GLU A 42 -6.05 15.03 1.63
N LEU A 43 -7.12 15.35 0.89
CA LEU A 43 -7.17 16.56 0.08
C LEU A 43 -7.42 17.75 1.01
N VAL A 44 -6.51 18.71 1.00
CA VAL A 44 -6.62 19.95 1.76
C VAL A 44 -6.60 21.15 0.81
N THR A 45 -7.04 22.29 1.32
CA THR A 45 -6.93 23.58 0.63
C THR A 45 -5.99 24.48 1.41
N THR A 46 -5.01 25.02 0.70
CA THR A 46 -4.02 25.98 1.20
C THR A 46 -4.25 27.33 0.54
N THR A 47 -3.46 28.34 0.92
CA THR A 47 -3.52 29.65 0.26
C THR A 47 -3.08 29.50 -1.20
N PRO A 48 -3.91 29.88 -2.19
CA PRO A 48 -3.53 29.82 -3.59
C PRO A 48 -2.24 30.57 -3.90
N THR A 49 -1.46 30.03 -4.83
CA THR A 49 -0.21 30.63 -5.31
C THR A 49 -0.21 30.68 -6.84
N ALA A 50 0.75 31.40 -7.42
CA ALA A 50 0.87 31.46 -8.88
C ALA A 50 1.13 30.07 -9.52
N SER A 51 1.81 29.17 -8.81
CA SER A 51 2.07 27.80 -9.27
C SER A 51 0.94 26.83 -8.93
N ASN A 52 0.12 27.13 -7.92
CA ASN A 52 -1.04 26.35 -7.49
C ASN A 52 -2.27 27.26 -7.28
N PRO A 53 -2.93 27.71 -8.35
CA PRO A 53 -4.02 28.68 -8.26
C PRO A 53 -5.30 28.13 -7.60
N SER A 54 -5.46 26.82 -7.50
CA SER A 54 -6.57 26.22 -6.74
C SER A 54 -6.29 26.11 -5.24
N GLY A 55 -5.02 26.20 -4.82
CA GLY A 55 -4.60 25.91 -3.46
C GLY A 55 -4.81 24.45 -3.03
N LEU A 56 -5.27 23.56 -3.92
CA LEU A 56 -5.49 22.16 -3.60
C LEU A 56 -4.15 21.45 -3.40
N GLU A 57 -4.09 20.59 -2.40
CA GLU A 57 -2.89 19.80 -2.10
C GLU A 57 -3.31 18.48 -1.46
N VAL A 58 -2.65 17.37 -1.81
CA VAL A 58 -2.84 16.09 -1.11
C VAL A 58 -1.74 15.92 -0.08
N ARG A 59 -2.14 15.77 1.18
CA ARG A 59 -1.23 15.50 2.30
C ARG A 59 -1.12 14.01 2.55
N PHE A 60 0.11 13.52 2.71
CA PHE A 60 0.41 12.15 3.12
C PHE A 60 0.98 12.13 4.55
N LYS A 61 0.23 11.53 5.48
CA LYS A 61 0.57 11.44 6.92
C LYS A 61 1.25 10.11 7.31
N GLY A 62 1.33 9.16 6.38
CA GLY A 62 2.01 7.88 6.58
C GLY A 62 3.53 7.98 6.44
N ASN A 63 4.17 6.86 6.15
CA ASN A 63 5.57 6.83 5.71
C ASN A 63 5.79 5.82 4.60
N THR A 64 6.98 5.85 4.01
CA THR A 64 7.42 4.95 2.93
C THR A 64 8.27 3.80 3.45
N GLU A 65 8.10 3.45 4.73
CA GLU A 65 8.79 2.31 5.33
C GLU A 65 8.03 1.02 5.03
N ALA A 66 8.74 0.05 4.47
CA ALA A 66 8.17 -1.25 4.14
C ALA A 66 7.91 -2.07 5.41
N ARG A 67 6.78 -2.77 5.44
CA ARG A 67 6.49 -3.77 6.46
C ARG A 67 7.06 -5.12 6.03
N THR A 68 7.72 -5.77 6.98
CA THR A 68 8.30 -7.09 6.80
C THR A 68 7.74 -8.07 7.82
N VAL A 69 7.71 -9.35 7.44
CA VAL A 69 7.34 -10.46 8.33
C VAL A 69 8.46 -11.48 8.30
N GLN A 70 8.86 -11.94 9.48
CA GLN A 70 9.85 -13.01 9.62
C GLN A 70 9.24 -14.33 9.15
N THR A 71 9.91 -14.98 8.20
CA THR A 71 9.53 -16.28 7.61
C THR A 71 10.44 -17.42 8.03
N GLY A 72 11.46 -17.14 8.85
CA GLY A 72 12.36 -18.12 9.46
C GLY A 72 13.44 -17.43 10.30
N ASP A 73 14.40 -18.19 10.82
CA ASP A 73 15.45 -17.67 11.72
C ASP A 73 16.37 -16.62 11.07
N ALA A 74 16.42 -16.54 9.74
CA ALA A 74 17.26 -15.60 9.00
C ALA A 74 16.58 -14.96 7.77
N SER A 75 15.27 -15.16 7.58
CA SER A 75 14.55 -14.65 6.40
C SER A 75 13.38 -13.77 6.80
N ALA A 76 13.33 -12.56 6.23
CA ALA A 76 12.22 -11.64 6.35
C ALA A 76 11.67 -11.33 4.95
N GLU A 77 10.36 -11.39 4.79
CA GLU A 77 9.67 -11.07 3.55
C GLU A 77 8.94 -9.74 3.66
N GLN A 78 9.06 -8.89 2.64
CA GLN A 78 8.29 -7.66 2.54
C GLN A 78 6.85 -7.98 2.18
N VAL A 79 5.91 -7.59 3.05
CA VAL A 79 4.48 -7.88 2.90
C VAL A 79 3.64 -6.67 2.52
N SER A 80 4.24 -5.48 2.47
CA SER A 80 3.53 -4.25 2.05
C SER A 80 4.09 -3.66 0.77
N THR A 81 3.24 -2.90 0.08
CA THR A 81 3.64 -1.93 -0.92
C THR A 81 3.55 -0.54 -0.30
N THR A 82 4.58 0.29 -0.51
CA THR A 82 4.67 1.63 0.07
C THR A 82 4.10 2.67 -0.91
N ALA A 83 3.59 3.77 -0.36
CA ALA A 83 2.98 4.85 -1.14
C ALA A 83 3.87 5.35 -2.28
N ASP A 84 5.19 5.46 -2.06
CA ASP A 84 6.14 5.95 -3.07
C ASP A 84 6.25 5.06 -4.31
N LYS A 85 5.96 3.76 -4.17
CA LYS A 85 5.98 2.81 -5.28
C LYS A 85 4.76 2.90 -6.17
N ILE A 86 3.63 3.36 -5.64
CA ILE A 86 2.35 3.43 -6.37
C ILE A 86 2.08 4.86 -6.84
N PHE A 87 2.28 5.83 -5.96
CA PHE A 87 1.89 7.23 -6.16
C PHE A 87 3.09 8.14 -6.46
N GLY A 88 4.30 7.59 -6.58
CA GLY A 88 5.52 8.31 -6.93
C GLY A 88 6.20 9.02 -5.76
N ALA A 89 7.17 9.90 -6.04
CA ALA A 89 8.03 10.50 -5.02
C ALA A 89 7.24 11.09 -3.82
N GLY A 90 7.71 10.81 -2.61
CA GLY A 90 7.05 11.24 -1.36
C GLY A 90 5.69 10.57 -1.08
N GLY A 91 5.22 9.69 -1.96
CA GLY A 91 3.89 9.10 -1.91
C GLY A 91 2.78 10.00 -2.47
N THR A 92 3.10 11.21 -2.98
CA THR A 92 2.09 12.17 -3.43
C THR A 92 2.22 12.64 -4.88
N ALA A 93 3.33 12.34 -5.57
CA ALA A 93 3.65 12.90 -6.88
C ALA A 93 2.52 12.74 -7.94
N LEU A 94 1.83 11.60 -7.98
CA LEU A 94 0.68 11.41 -8.87
C LEU A 94 -0.43 12.43 -8.60
N PHE A 95 -0.74 12.69 -7.33
CA PHE A 95 -1.75 13.67 -6.95
C PHE A 95 -1.33 15.08 -7.32
N ASP A 96 -0.04 15.40 -7.18
CA ASP A 96 0.53 16.68 -7.62
C ASP A 96 0.35 16.87 -9.13
N THR A 97 0.61 15.82 -9.93
CA THR A 97 0.36 15.84 -11.38
C THR A 97 -1.13 16.01 -11.71
N LEU A 98 -2.04 15.34 -10.99
CA LEU A 98 -3.49 15.48 -11.20
C LEU A 98 -4.00 16.88 -10.85
N ILE A 99 -3.50 17.47 -9.75
CA ILE A 99 -3.81 18.85 -9.36
C ILE A 99 -3.23 19.83 -10.38
N ALA A 100 -2.00 19.59 -10.86
CA ALA A 100 -1.40 20.41 -11.90
C ALA A 100 -2.19 20.36 -13.21
N LEU A 101 -2.74 19.21 -13.58
CA LEU A 101 -3.62 19.05 -14.74
C LEU A 101 -4.92 19.83 -14.54
N TYR A 102 -5.56 19.68 -13.38
CA TYR A 102 -6.75 20.46 -13.03
C TYR A 102 -6.47 21.96 -13.12
N ASN A 103 -5.37 22.43 -12.53
CA ASN A 103 -4.98 23.84 -12.55
C ASN A 103 -4.75 24.34 -13.98
N ALA A 104 -4.07 23.57 -14.82
CA ALA A 104 -3.80 23.94 -16.22
C ALA A 104 -5.09 24.12 -17.05
N LEU A 105 -6.11 23.31 -16.74
CA LEU A 105 -7.42 23.37 -17.41
C LEU A 105 -8.31 24.48 -16.83
N ALA A 106 -8.36 24.62 -15.51
CA ALA A 106 -9.29 25.51 -14.82
C ALA A 106 -8.80 26.97 -14.69
N TYR A 107 -7.51 27.23 -14.84
CA TYR A 107 -6.93 28.56 -14.62
C TYR A 107 -6.07 29.03 -15.80
N ASN A 108 -6.02 30.34 -15.96
CA ASN A 108 -5.11 31.04 -16.86
C ASN A 108 -3.69 31.08 -16.26
N PRO A 109 -2.66 31.38 -17.08
CA PRO A 109 -1.27 31.45 -16.58
C PRO A 109 -1.05 32.52 -15.50
N ASP A 110 -1.92 33.53 -15.42
CA ASP A 110 -1.92 34.57 -14.39
C ASP A 110 -2.63 34.14 -13.09
N GLY A 111 -3.12 32.90 -13.02
CA GLY A 111 -3.83 32.35 -11.87
C GLY A 111 -5.31 32.74 -11.78
N THR A 112 -5.84 33.49 -12.76
CA THR A 112 -7.29 33.77 -12.82
C THR A 112 -8.07 32.55 -13.29
N PRO A 113 -9.30 32.31 -12.79
CA PRO A 113 -10.15 31.25 -13.31
C PRO A 113 -10.41 31.43 -14.81
N ARG A 114 -10.35 30.32 -15.55
CA ARG A 114 -10.63 30.30 -16.98
C ARG A 114 -12.12 30.53 -17.22
N ALA A 115 -12.46 31.48 -18.09
CA ALA A 115 -13.85 31.74 -18.45
C ALA A 115 -14.42 30.61 -19.33
N ASP A 116 -15.74 30.43 -19.29
CA ASP A 116 -16.41 29.45 -20.15
C ASP A 116 -16.14 29.77 -21.64
N GLY A 117 -15.85 28.72 -22.43
CA GLY A 117 -15.46 28.85 -23.83
C GLY A 117 -14.07 29.45 -24.10
N GLN A 118 -13.31 29.87 -23.08
CA GLN A 118 -11.96 30.37 -23.27
C GLN A 118 -11.00 29.24 -23.61
N ILE A 119 -10.35 29.32 -24.78
CA ILE A 119 -9.44 28.27 -25.26
C ILE A 119 -8.07 28.42 -24.58
N PRO A 120 -7.44 27.33 -24.09
CA PRO A 120 -6.06 27.34 -23.61
C PRO A 120 -5.07 27.79 -24.69
N SER A 121 -4.03 28.52 -24.27
CA SER A 121 -2.93 28.88 -25.19
C SER A 121 -2.13 27.64 -25.63
N ALA A 122 -1.34 27.76 -26.71
CA ALA A 122 -0.50 26.67 -27.20
C ALA A 122 0.43 26.11 -26.10
N ASP A 123 1.09 26.98 -25.35
CA ASP A 123 1.97 26.60 -24.23
C ASP A 123 1.22 25.83 -23.13
N GLN A 124 -0.03 26.21 -22.86
CA GLN A 124 -0.88 25.49 -21.91
C GLN A 124 -1.30 24.12 -22.43
N LEU A 125 -1.60 23.99 -23.73
CA LEU A 125 -1.91 22.71 -24.35
C LEU A 125 -0.69 21.77 -24.31
N GLU A 126 0.51 22.30 -24.53
CA GLU A 126 1.75 21.53 -24.39
C GLU A 126 1.96 21.05 -22.94
N LYS A 127 1.74 21.93 -21.96
CA LYS A 127 1.78 21.56 -20.53
C LYS A 127 0.76 20.48 -20.20
N VAL A 128 -0.47 20.59 -20.70
CA VAL A 128 -1.52 19.58 -20.52
C VAL A 128 -1.08 18.24 -21.12
N SER A 129 -0.52 18.24 -22.34
CA SER A 129 -0.01 17.03 -22.97
C SER A 129 1.08 16.36 -22.13
N SER A 130 2.03 17.14 -21.61
CA SER A 130 3.09 16.62 -20.73
C SER A 130 2.53 15.98 -19.44
N LEU A 131 1.53 16.63 -18.82
CA LEU A 131 0.89 16.11 -17.61
C LEU A 131 0.10 14.82 -17.88
N VAL A 132 -0.56 14.72 -19.04
CA VAL A 132 -1.24 13.49 -19.46
C VAL A 132 -0.23 12.35 -19.67
N THR A 133 0.94 12.62 -20.26
CA THR A 133 2.02 11.63 -20.36
C THR A 133 2.49 11.16 -18.99
N GLN A 134 2.71 12.08 -18.04
CA GLN A 134 3.11 11.71 -16.67
C GLN A 134 2.05 10.84 -15.97
N ILE A 135 0.76 11.09 -16.19
CA ILE A 135 -0.32 10.24 -15.67
C ILE A 135 -0.30 8.84 -16.32
N ALA A 136 -0.01 8.75 -17.62
CA ALA A 136 0.14 7.46 -18.30
C ALA A 136 1.34 6.65 -17.78
N ASP A 137 2.47 7.32 -17.49
CA ASP A 137 3.65 6.69 -16.89
C ASP A 137 3.36 6.21 -15.46
N ALA A 138 2.62 7.01 -14.68
CA ALA A 138 2.17 6.61 -13.35
C ALA A 138 1.23 5.39 -13.42
N SER A 139 0.31 5.35 -14.39
CA SER A 139 -0.55 4.18 -14.63
C SER A 139 0.26 2.92 -14.96
N THR A 140 1.31 3.06 -15.78
CA THR A 140 2.25 1.97 -16.07
C THR A 140 2.98 1.49 -14.82
N THR A 141 3.37 2.42 -13.94
CA THR A 141 4.01 2.11 -12.65
C THR A 141 3.07 1.35 -11.71
N VAL A 142 1.80 1.73 -11.64
CA VAL A 142 0.77 1.01 -10.88
C VAL A 142 0.63 -0.42 -11.40
N ASN A 143 0.52 -0.60 -12.72
CA ASN A 143 0.42 -1.93 -13.33
C ASN A 143 1.64 -2.81 -13.03
N ALA A 144 2.84 -2.27 -13.13
CA ALA A 144 4.07 -2.98 -12.79
C ALA A 144 4.10 -3.40 -11.31
N THR A 145 3.64 -2.52 -10.41
CA THR A 145 3.56 -2.79 -8.98
C THR A 145 2.51 -3.87 -8.67
N THR A 146 1.37 -3.86 -9.36
CA THR A 146 0.35 -4.91 -9.28
C THR A 146 0.88 -6.27 -9.74
N ALA A 147 1.67 -6.30 -10.83
CA ALA A 147 2.32 -7.53 -11.29
C ALA A 147 3.31 -8.08 -10.24
N GLN A 148 4.10 -7.21 -9.62
CA GLN A 148 5.01 -7.59 -8.51
C GLN A 148 4.24 -8.16 -7.32
N LEU A 149 3.09 -7.58 -6.97
CA LEU A 149 2.22 -8.10 -5.93
C LEU A 149 1.72 -9.51 -6.28
N GLY A 150 1.30 -9.74 -7.52
CA GLY A 150 0.90 -11.07 -8.00
C GLY A 150 2.01 -12.12 -7.86
N ILE A 151 3.26 -11.75 -8.17
CA ILE A 151 4.43 -12.63 -7.95
C ILE A 151 4.60 -12.95 -6.46
N ARG A 152 4.50 -11.95 -5.57
CA ARG A 152 4.59 -12.15 -4.12
C ARG A 152 3.48 -13.06 -3.61
N THR A 153 2.25 -12.89 -4.10
CA THR A 153 1.12 -13.76 -3.76
C THR A 153 1.38 -15.21 -4.15
N ASN A 154 1.88 -15.45 -5.37
CA ASN A 154 2.24 -16.80 -5.83
C ASN A 154 3.36 -17.44 -4.98
N ARG A 155 4.36 -16.65 -4.58
CA ARG A 155 5.42 -17.09 -3.67
C ARG A 155 4.85 -17.47 -2.30
N MET A 156 3.98 -16.64 -1.73
CA MET A 156 3.35 -16.93 -0.44
C MET A 156 2.47 -18.19 -0.48
N ALA A 157 1.69 -18.39 -1.55
CA ALA A 157 0.91 -19.60 -1.74
C ALA A 157 1.80 -20.86 -1.83
N SER A 158 2.95 -20.74 -2.51
CA SER A 158 3.93 -21.82 -2.61
C SER A 158 4.57 -22.15 -1.26
N LEU A 159 4.95 -21.14 -0.47
CA LEU A 159 5.48 -21.32 0.88
C LEU A 159 4.45 -21.94 1.82
N GLN A 160 3.18 -21.53 1.72
CA GLN A 160 2.10 -22.15 2.49
C GLN A 160 1.96 -23.64 2.19
N SER A 161 2.02 -24.03 0.91
CA SER A 161 1.96 -25.43 0.48
C SER A 161 3.12 -26.25 1.07
N GLN A 162 4.35 -25.72 0.99
CA GLN A 162 5.54 -26.36 1.57
C GLN A 162 5.41 -26.54 3.08
N LEU A 163 4.99 -25.50 3.80
CA LEU A 163 4.76 -25.57 5.25
C LEU A 163 3.71 -26.64 5.60
N GLN A 164 2.63 -26.76 4.83
CA GLN A 164 1.59 -27.77 5.06
C GLN A 164 2.10 -29.20 4.84
N GLU A 165 2.98 -29.39 3.87
CA GLU A 165 3.66 -30.66 3.61
C GLU A 165 4.63 -31.02 4.75
N ASP A 166 5.44 -30.05 5.21
CA ASP A 166 6.36 -30.23 6.34
C ASP A 166 5.62 -30.58 7.63
N ILE A 167 4.49 -29.92 7.91
CA ILE A 167 3.62 -30.26 9.04
C ILE A 167 3.15 -31.72 8.93
N THR A 168 2.81 -32.19 7.73
CA THR A 168 2.35 -33.57 7.51
C THR A 168 3.49 -34.56 7.75
N ARG A 169 4.69 -34.29 7.19
CA ARG A 169 5.90 -35.08 7.43
C ARG A 169 6.26 -35.14 8.91
N HIS A 170 6.20 -34.01 9.62
CA HIS A 170 6.50 -33.96 11.05
C HIS A 170 5.48 -34.75 11.87
N ARG A 171 4.19 -34.71 11.53
CA ARG A 171 3.18 -35.58 12.17
C ARG A 171 3.47 -37.06 11.94
N GLU A 172 3.90 -37.45 10.75
CA GLU A 172 4.31 -38.83 10.46
C GLU A 172 5.54 -39.24 11.27
N PHE A 173 6.58 -38.39 11.33
CA PHE A 173 7.75 -38.62 12.16
C PHE A 173 7.40 -38.72 13.64
N LEU A 174 6.52 -37.85 14.14
CA LEU A 174 6.03 -37.90 15.52
C LEU A 174 5.26 -39.17 15.80
N SER A 175 4.40 -39.65 14.89
CA SER A 175 3.72 -40.94 15.06
C SER A 175 4.73 -42.07 15.23
N ARG A 176 5.75 -42.12 14.37
CA ARG A 176 6.84 -43.13 14.45
C ARG A 176 7.69 -42.99 15.72
N LEU A 177 7.93 -41.77 16.20
CA LEU A 177 8.70 -41.50 17.41
C LEU A 177 7.88 -41.79 18.69
N THR A 178 6.58 -41.51 18.68
CA THR A 178 5.65 -41.82 19.79
C THR A 178 5.52 -43.34 19.96
N ASP A 179 5.65 -44.10 18.87
CA ASP A 179 5.80 -45.56 18.91
C ASP A 179 7.17 -46.01 19.48
N THR A 180 8.13 -45.09 19.68
CA THR A 180 9.53 -45.41 20.04
C THR A 180 9.99 -44.87 21.42
N ASP A 181 9.59 -43.67 21.88
CA ASP A 181 9.85 -43.19 23.27
C ASP A 181 9.04 -41.93 23.66
N VAL A 182 8.31 -41.95 24.79
CA VAL A 182 7.19 -41.02 25.07
C VAL A 182 7.59 -39.76 25.86
N ALA A 183 8.67 -39.76 26.67
CA ALA A 183 8.93 -38.67 27.61
C ALA A 183 9.70 -37.47 27.04
N GLN A 184 10.68 -37.70 26.16
CA GLN A 184 11.53 -36.65 25.60
C GLN A 184 10.86 -35.93 24.42
N ALA A 185 10.01 -36.65 23.69
CA ALA A 185 9.21 -36.13 22.59
C ALA A 185 8.22 -35.06 23.06
N THR A 186 7.58 -35.22 24.23
CA THR A 186 6.55 -34.28 24.72
C THR A 186 7.08 -32.87 25.02
N MET A 187 8.31 -32.75 25.53
CA MET A 187 8.89 -31.44 25.88
C MET A 187 9.30 -30.65 24.63
N GLN A 188 9.86 -31.34 23.62
CA GLN A 188 10.16 -30.72 22.33
C GLN A 188 8.86 -30.39 21.58
N LEU A 189 7.88 -31.29 21.63
CA LEU A 189 6.53 -31.10 21.06
C LEU A 189 5.82 -29.86 21.61
N GLN A 190 5.92 -29.58 22.92
CA GLN A 190 5.30 -28.38 23.51
C GLN A 190 5.92 -27.08 22.99
N ARG A 191 7.24 -27.05 22.80
CA ARG A 191 7.92 -25.89 22.22
C ARG A 191 7.55 -25.72 20.74
N ASP A 192 7.51 -26.82 20.01
CA ASP A 192 7.17 -26.82 18.59
C ASP A 192 5.69 -26.46 18.37
N GLN A 193 4.79 -26.85 19.27
CA GLN A 193 3.38 -26.42 19.27
C GLN A 193 3.21 -24.92 19.48
N ILE A 194 3.98 -24.33 20.40
CA ILE A 194 3.94 -22.88 20.64
C ILE A 194 4.45 -22.13 19.41
N ALA A 195 5.54 -22.58 18.80
CA ALA A 195 6.06 -21.99 17.57
C ALA A 195 5.08 -22.17 16.40
N TYR A 196 4.42 -23.33 16.33
CA TYR A 196 3.39 -23.66 15.34
C TYR A 196 2.13 -22.79 15.47
N GLU A 197 1.58 -22.62 16.67
CA GLU A 197 0.45 -21.72 16.91
C GLU A 197 0.82 -20.27 16.56
N TYR A 198 2.04 -19.85 16.88
CA TYR A 198 2.52 -18.53 16.51
C TYR A 198 2.59 -18.37 14.98
N SER A 199 3.13 -19.36 14.30
CA SER A 199 3.25 -19.40 12.83
C SER A 199 1.89 -19.44 12.14
N LEU A 200 0.94 -20.21 12.66
CA LEU A 200 -0.43 -20.29 12.16
C LEU A 200 -1.19 -18.98 12.38
N LYS A 201 -0.99 -18.33 13.52
CA LYS A 201 -1.58 -17.02 13.83
C LYS A 201 -1.00 -15.91 12.96
N VAL A 202 0.28 -16.01 12.58
CA VAL A 202 0.91 -15.13 11.60
C VAL A 202 0.39 -15.43 10.19
N ALA A 203 0.33 -16.70 9.78
CA ALA A 203 -0.15 -17.12 8.47
C ALA A 203 -1.63 -16.79 8.22
N SER A 204 -2.49 -17.00 9.21
CA SER A 204 -3.92 -16.62 9.12
C SER A 204 -4.13 -15.10 9.03
N ARG A 205 -3.31 -14.32 9.74
CA ARG A 205 -3.29 -12.85 9.57
C ARG A 205 -2.83 -12.45 8.16
N LEU A 206 -1.82 -13.13 7.61
CA LEU A 206 -1.33 -12.89 6.25
C LEU A 206 -2.34 -13.28 5.17
N LEU A 207 -3.05 -14.39 5.33
CA LEU A 207 -4.03 -14.88 4.33
C LEU A 207 -5.32 -14.06 4.31
N ASN A 208 -5.78 -13.58 5.46
CA ASN A 208 -6.90 -12.64 5.51
C ASN A 208 -6.56 -11.33 4.77
N LEU A 209 -5.33 -10.83 4.92
CA LEU A 209 -4.83 -9.66 4.18
C LEU A 209 -4.81 -9.90 2.66
N SER A 210 -4.44 -11.10 2.18
CA SER A 210 -4.20 -11.34 0.74
C SER A 210 -5.42 -11.76 -0.08
N LEU A 211 -6.41 -12.44 0.51
CA LEU A 211 -7.54 -13.01 -0.24
C LEU A 211 -8.69 -12.02 -0.47
N PHE A 212 -8.84 -11.00 0.38
CA PHE A 212 -9.93 -10.01 0.24
C PHE A 212 -9.64 -8.89 -0.77
N ASP A 213 -8.38 -8.69 -1.16
CA ASP A 213 -7.96 -7.73 -2.19
C ASP A 213 -8.19 -8.24 -3.63
N PHE A 214 -8.52 -9.53 -3.82
CA PHE A 214 -8.78 -10.10 -5.14
C PHE A 214 -10.26 -10.03 -5.58
N LEU A 215 -11.18 -9.61 -4.69
CA LEU A 215 -12.64 -9.67 -4.93
C LEU A 215 -13.37 -8.31 -4.91
N ARG A 216 -12.69 -7.19 -5.22
CA ARG A 216 -13.36 -5.90 -5.46
C ARG A 216 -12.90 -5.22 -6.74
#